data_AF-A0A956AYD5-F1
#
_entry.id   AF-A0A956AYD5-F1
#
_cell.length_a   1.000
_cell.length_b   1.000
_cell.length_c   1.000
_cell.angle_alpha   90.00
_cell.angle_beta   90.00
_cell.angle_gamma   90.00
#
_symmetry.space_group_name_H-M   'P 1'
#
loop_
_entity.id
_entity.type
_entity.pdbx_description
1 polymer ?
#
loop_
_entity_poly.entity_id
_entity_poly.type
_entity_poly.pdbx_seq_one_letter_code
_entity_poly.pdbx_strand_id
1 'polypeptide(L)'
;MAGLIGLGGALPIGLDFPARVATAAEGDLNLLATELSYALLLAIAAMVAMATRRLRLPYTVALVLAGLLLVLAPTGLLHVDISSQLFLFLLVPPLVFEATLHLDWRKFRRDLPVVLLLALGGSLIGTGLVAWGTMRLLGVPLAAALTFGALISATDPVAVVAFFRSLGVSKRLALIVEGESLLNDGLAIV
;
A
#
# COMPACT_ATOMS: atom_id res chain seq x y z
N MET A 1 5.21 -38.05 -11.54
CA MET A 1 4.34 -38.26 -12.72
C MET A 1 2.93 -38.62 -12.23
N ALA A 2 2.14 -37.61 -11.85
CA ALA A 2 0.72 -37.78 -11.52
C ALA A 2 -0.08 -37.08 -12.61
N GLY A 3 -0.90 -37.86 -13.32
CA GLY A 3 -1.52 -37.48 -14.58
C GLY A 3 -2.64 -36.45 -14.42
N LEU A 4 -2.57 -35.44 -15.27
CA LEU A 4 -3.70 -34.63 -15.72
C LEU A 4 -4.78 -35.55 -16.30
N ILE A 5 -5.98 -35.54 -15.71
CA ILE A 5 -7.20 -36.00 -16.38
C ILE A 5 -7.99 -34.75 -16.75
N GLY A 6 -8.00 -34.47 -18.06
CA GLY A 6 -8.78 -33.38 -18.64
C GLY A 6 -10.27 -33.59 -18.40
N LEU A 7 -10.89 -32.61 -17.74
CA LEU A 7 -12.34 -32.42 -17.69
C LEU A 7 -12.83 -31.87 -19.04
N GLY A 8 -12.73 -32.70 -20.08
CA GLY A 8 -13.20 -32.39 -21.44
C GLY A 8 -14.00 -33.52 -22.09
N GLY A 9 -14.42 -34.54 -21.32
CA GLY A 9 -15.13 -35.71 -21.84
C GLY A 9 -16.47 -35.91 -21.13
N ALA A 10 -17.53 -36.01 -21.93
CA ALA A 10 -18.91 -36.25 -21.53
C ALA A 10 -19.07 -37.35 -20.46
N LEU A 11 -19.98 -37.13 -19.49
CA LEU A 11 -20.45 -38.18 -18.59
C LEU A 11 -21.11 -39.31 -19.41
N PRO A 12 -21.02 -40.58 -18.97
CA PRO A 12 -21.51 -41.76 -19.70
C PRO A 12 -23.04 -41.85 -19.84
N ILE A 13 -23.78 -40.77 -19.59
CA ILE A 13 -25.24 -40.67 -19.61
C ILE A 13 -25.74 -39.75 -20.76
N GLY A 14 -24.84 -39.22 -21.60
CA GLY A 14 -25.24 -38.48 -22.82
C GLY A 14 -25.99 -37.16 -22.58
N LEU A 15 -25.97 -36.63 -21.36
CA LEU A 15 -26.45 -35.29 -21.05
C LEU A 15 -25.30 -34.30 -21.26
N ASP A 16 -25.26 -33.67 -22.43
CA ASP A 16 -24.41 -32.51 -22.69
C ASP A 16 -24.90 -31.35 -21.81
N PHE A 17 -24.22 -31.13 -20.69
CA PHE A 17 -24.38 -29.87 -19.96
C PHE A 17 -23.89 -28.75 -20.89
N PRO A 18 -24.73 -27.73 -21.18
CA PRO A 18 -24.31 -26.65 -22.06
C PRO A 18 -23.07 -26.00 -21.45
N ALA A 19 -21.97 -25.92 -22.20
CA ALA A 19 -20.68 -25.39 -21.74
C ALA A 19 -20.80 -24.02 -21.03
N ARG A 20 -21.83 -23.24 -21.38
CA ARG A 20 -22.20 -21.98 -20.70
C ARG A 20 -22.51 -22.11 -19.21
N VAL A 21 -23.07 -23.23 -18.75
CA VAL A 21 -23.42 -23.44 -17.33
C VAL A 21 -22.18 -23.83 -16.52
N ALA A 22 -21.27 -24.63 -17.09
CA ALA A 22 -20.00 -24.96 -16.45
C ALA A 22 -19.10 -23.72 -16.31
N THR A 23 -19.01 -22.89 -17.37
CA THR A 23 -18.24 -21.63 -17.32
C THR A 23 -18.85 -20.57 -16.40
N ALA A 24 -20.17 -20.55 -16.24
CA ALA A 24 -20.85 -19.64 -15.31
C ALA A 24 -20.61 -20.05 -13.85
N ALA A 25 -20.71 -21.35 -13.55
CA ALA A 25 -20.44 -21.89 -12.22
C ALA A 25 -18.96 -21.72 -11.82
N GLU A 26 -18.01 -21.97 -12.74
CA GLU A 26 -16.59 -21.69 -12.50
C GLU A 26 -16.31 -20.20 -12.30
N GLY A 27 -17.00 -19.32 -13.03
CA GLY A 27 -16.94 -17.87 -12.86
C GLY A 27 -17.39 -17.43 -11.47
N ASP A 28 -18.55 -17.90 -11.01
CA ASP A 28 -19.09 -17.57 -9.68
C ASP A 28 -18.19 -18.08 -8.55
N LEU A 29 -17.62 -19.28 -8.70
CA LEU A 29 -16.69 -19.86 -7.71
C LEU A 29 -15.38 -19.06 -7.62
N ASN A 30 -14.84 -18.59 -8.75
CA ASN A 30 -13.63 -17.77 -8.78
C ASN A 30 -13.87 -16.36 -8.19
N LEU A 31 -15.05 -15.78 -8.43
CA LEU A 31 -15.44 -14.52 -7.80
C LEU A 31 -15.55 -14.67 -6.28
N LEU A 32 -16.26 -15.70 -5.80
CA LEU A 32 -16.37 -15.97 -4.36
C LEU A 32 -15.00 -16.24 -3.71
N ALA A 33 -14.11 -16.98 -4.38
CA ALA A 33 -12.75 -17.21 -3.90
C ALA A 33 -11.94 -15.90 -3.81
N THR A 34 -12.11 -15.00 -4.78
CA THR A 34 -11.44 -13.69 -4.80
C THR A 34 -11.96 -12.80 -3.66
N GLU A 35 -13.27 -12.71 -3.48
CA GLU A 35 -13.90 -11.98 -2.38
C GLU A 35 -13.47 -12.51 -1.01
N LEU A 36 -13.45 -13.84 -0.84
CA LEU A 36 -12.96 -14.48 0.39
C LEU A 36 -11.48 -14.17 0.65
N SER A 37 -10.67 -14.08 -0.40
CA SER A 37 -9.25 -13.74 -0.28
C SER A 37 -9.06 -12.29 0.18
N TYR A 38 -9.84 -11.33 -0.36
CA TYR A 38 -9.85 -9.95 0.10
C TYR A 38 -10.34 -9.84 1.55
N ALA A 39 -11.42 -10.52 1.90
CA ALA A 39 -11.96 -10.54 3.26
C ALA A 39 -10.95 -11.12 4.26
N LEU A 40 -10.24 -12.19 3.87
CA LEU A 40 -9.19 -12.80 4.68
C LEU A 40 -8.01 -11.83 4.89
N LEU A 41 -7.56 -11.16 3.83
CA LEU A 41 -6.50 -10.15 3.93
C LEU A 41 -6.88 -9.01 4.88
N LEU A 42 -8.11 -8.49 4.76
CA LEU A 42 -8.62 -7.45 5.66
C LEU A 42 -8.73 -7.95 7.11
N ALA A 43 -9.18 -9.19 7.31
CA ALA A 43 -9.26 -9.79 8.65
C ALA A 43 -7.88 -9.95 9.28
N ILE A 44 -6.87 -10.40 8.52
CA ILE A 44 -5.50 -10.51 9.01
C ILE A 44 -4.94 -9.12 9.32
N ALA A 45 -5.12 -8.14 8.44
CA ALA A 45 -4.68 -6.77 8.67
C ALA A 45 -5.30 -6.18 9.95
N ALA A 46 -6.62 -6.37 10.16
CA ALA A 46 -7.32 -5.94 11.37
C ALA A 46 -6.80 -6.63 12.63
N MET A 47 -6.54 -7.94 12.55
CA MET A 47 -5.99 -8.72 13.67
C MET A 47 -4.58 -8.27 14.03
N VAL A 48 -3.70 -8.03 13.04
CA VAL A 48 -2.35 -7.49 13.24
C VAL A 48 -2.42 -6.09 13.84
N ALA A 49 -3.28 -5.21 13.34
CA ALA A 49 -3.51 -3.88 13.87
C ALA A 49 -4.00 -3.91 15.34
N MET A 50 -4.86 -4.86 15.69
CA MET A 50 -5.34 -5.03 17.06
C MET A 50 -4.27 -5.59 18.00
N ALA A 51 -3.48 -6.56 17.54
CA ALA A 51 -2.39 -7.16 18.32
C ALA A 51 -1.27 -6.15 18.59
N THR A 52 -0.87 -5.37 17.57
CA THR A 52 0.20 -4.37 17.67
C THR A 52 -0.12 -3.24 18.63
N ARG A 53 -1.39 -2.86 18.79
CA ARG A 53 -1.82 -1.91 19.83
C ARG A 53 -1.44 -2.35 21.25
N ARG A 54 -1.34 -3.67 21.51
CA ARG A 54 -0.88 -4.19 22.81
C ARG A 54 0.64 -4.18 22.96
N LEU A 55 1.37 -4.30 21.85
CA LEU A 55 2.83 -4.45 21.82
C LEU A 55 3.58 -3.12 21.67
N ARG A 56 2.87 -1.98 21.50
CA ARG A 56 3.45 -0.63 21.30
C ARG A 56 4.42 -0.54 20.10
N LEU A 57 4.29 -1.43 19.12
CA LEU A 57 5.07 -1.38 17.88
C LEU A 57 4.34 -0.53 16.82
N PRO A 58 5.07 0.17 15.93
CA PRO A 58 4.48 0.84 14.78
C PRO A 58 3.70 -0.18 13.92
N TYR A 59 2.43 0.11 13.66
CA TYR A 59 1.55 -0.83 12.97
C TYR A 59 2.06 -1.18 11.56
N THR A 60 2.70 -0.22 10.88
CA THR A 60 3.25 -0.39 9.52
C THR A 60 4.30 -1.50 9.46
N VAL A 61 5.25 -1.50 10.40
CA VAL A 61 6.31 -2.52 10.48
C VAL A 61 5.73 -3.91 10.67
N ALA A 62 4.77 -4.04 11.59
CA ALA A 62 4.13 -5.33 11.85
C ALA A 62 3.29 -5.83 10.67
N LEU A 63 2.63 -4.92 9.94
CA LEU A 63 1.85 -5.26 8.76
C LEU A 63 2.75 -5.76 7.61
N VAL A 64 3.91 -5.11 7.40
CA VAL A 64 4.92 -5.56 6.41
C VAL A 64 5.44 -6.95 6.76
N LEU A 65 5.78 -7.19 8.03
CA LEU A 65 6.25 -8.50 8.48
C LEU A 65 5.17 -9.59 8.34
N ALA A 66 3.92 -9.27 8.68
CA ALA A 66 2.80 -10.18 8.50
C ALA A 66 2.59 -10.53 7.02
N GLY A 67 2.61 -9.52 6.13
CA GLY A 67 2.53 -9.73 4.69
C GLY A 67 3.67 -10.60 4.16
N LEU A 68 4.91 -10.35 4.59
CA LEU A 68 6.07 -11.16 4.22
C LEU A 68 5.91 -12.61 4.68
N LEU A 69 5.48 -12.83 5.92
CA LEU A 69 5.23 -14.18 6.44
C LEU A 69 4.11 -14.90 5.70
N LEU A 70 3.04 -14.19 5.30
CA LEU A 70 1.95 -14.77 4.50
C LEU A 70 2.43 -15.24 3.13
N VAL A 71 3.29 -14.47 2.47
CA VAL A 71 3.84 -14.83 1.15
C VAL A 71 4.83 -15.99 1.26
N LEU A 72 5.65 -16.02 2.31
CA LEU A 72 6.62 -17.10 2.53
C LEU A 72 5.97 -18.40 3.03
N ALA A 73 4.80 -18.32 3.66
CA ALA A 73 4.07 -19.50 4.09
C ALA A 73 3.46 -20.20 2.86
N PRO A 74 3.76 -21.50 2.62
CA PRO A 74 3.28 -22.26 1.46
C PRO A 74 1.81 -22.67 1.65
N THR A 75 0.95 -21.69 1.93
CA THR A 75 -0.46 -21.92 2.22
C THR A 75 -1.28 -22.03 0.94
N GLY A 76 -0.83 -21.44 -0.18
CA GLY A 76 -1.58 -21.40 -1.44
C GLY A 76 -2.92 -20.67 -1.32
N LEU A 77 -3.18 -20.02 -0.18
CA LEU A 77 -4.47 -19.42 0.20
C LEU A 77 -4.70 -18.03 -0.41
N LEU A 78 -3.68 -17.43 -1.02
CA LEU A 78 -3.74 -16.05 -1.52
C LEU A 78 -3.41 -16.02 -3.01
N HIS A 79 -4.44 -16.17 -3.84
CA HIS A 79 -4.39 -15.76 -5.25
C HIS A 79 -5.06 -14.39 -5.34
N VAL A 80 -4.31 -13.34 -4.98
CA VAL A 80 -4.84 -11.98 -4.98
C VAL A 80 -4.03 -11.11 -5.92
N ASP A 81 -4.58 -10.90 -7.12
CA ASP A 81 -4.07 -9.90 -8.05
C ASP A 81 -4.70 -8.54 -7.70
N ILE A 82 -4.09 -7.83 -6.75
CA ILE A 82 -4.47 -6.45 -6.46
C ILE A 82 -3.91 -5.57 -7.57
N SER A 83 -4.78 -5.07 -8.44
CA SER A 83 -4.38 -4.04 -9.40
C SER A 83 -3.94 -2.77 -8.67
N SER A 84 -2.71 -2.33 -8.92
CA SER A 84 -2.20 -1.06 -8.37
C SER A 84 -3.11 0.12 -8.73
N GLN A 85 -3.77 0.08 -9.90
CA GLN A 85 -4.72 1.12 -10.30
C GLN A 85 -5.97 1.12 -9.40
N LEU A 86 -6.51 -0.06 -9.06
CA LEU A 86 -7.63 -0.14 -8.12
C LEU A 86 -7.23 0.44 -6.76
N PHE A 87 -6.03 0.12 -6.27
CA PHE A 87 -5.54 0.67 -5.01
C PHE A 87 -5.42 2.21 -5.06
N LEU A 88 -4.80 2.74 -6.13
CA LEU A 88 -4.61 4.18 -6.31
C LEU A 88 -5.94 4.93 -6.46
N PHE A 89 -6.89 4.42 -7.24
CA PHE A 89 -8.16 5.12 -7.49
C PHE A 89 -9.22 4.91 -6.40
N LEU A 90 -9.17 3.79 -5.67
CA LEU A 90 -10.16 3.47 -4.64
C LEU A 90 -9.75 3.97 -3.26
N LEU A 91 -8.47 3.82 -2.88
CA LEU A 91 -8.02 4.11 -1.51
C LEU A 91 -7.43 5.50 -1.34
N VAL A 92 -6.66 5.98 -2.31
CA VAL A 92 -5.96 7.27 -2.15
C VAL A 92 -6.92 8.46 -2.04
N PRO A 93 -7.99 8.59 -2.85
CA PRO A 93 -8.88 9.74 -2.73
C PRO A 93 -9.59 9.83 -1.36
N PRO A 94 -10.17 8.74 -0.81
CA PRO A 94 -10.71 8.76 0.55
C PRO A 94 -9.67 9.08 1.62
N LEU A 95 -8.44 8.55 1.52
CA LEU A 95 -7.37 8.80 2.49
C LEU A 95 -6.94 10.28 2.50
N VAL A 96 -6.72 10.86 1.31
CA VAL A 96 -6.38 12.29 1.18
C VAL A 96 -7.54 13.16 1.67
N PHE A 97 -8.79 12.78 1.36
CA PHE A 97 -9.97 13.49 1.86
C PHE A 97 -10.05 13.47 3.39
N GLU A 98 -9.89 12.31 4.02
CA GLU A 98 -9.89 12.17 5.48
C GLU A 98 -8.79 13.04 6.13
N ALA A 99 -7.58 13.00 5.58
CA ALA A 99 -6.47 13.76 6.13
C ALA A 99 -6.67 15.28 5.99
N THR A 100 -7.23 15.74 4.88
CA THR A 100 -7.57 17.17 4.71
C THR A 100 -8.71 17.62 5.64
N LEU A 101 -9.66 16.74 5.99
CA LEU A 101 -10.71 17.06 6.97
C LEU A 101 -10.17 17.27 8.39
N HIS A 102 -9.10 16.58 8.77
CA HIS A 102 -8.47 16.72 10.10
C HIS A 102 -7.47 17.89 10.18
N LEU A 103 -7.10 18.49 9.04
CA LEU A 103 -6.12 19.56 8.95
C LEU A 103 -6.74 20.91 9.33
N ASP A 104 -6.16 21.61 10.31
CA ASP A 104 -6.56 22.98 10.65
C ASP A 104 -6.09 23.96 9.56
N TRP A 105 -6.99 24.24 8.61
CA TRP A 105 -6.71 25.09 7.46
C TRP A 105 -6.10 26.46 7.81
N ARG A 106 -6.51 27.08 8.92
CA ARG A 106 -6.00 28.41 9.29
C ARG A 106 -4.55 28.35 9.72
N LYS A 107 -4.19 27.33 10.51
CA LYS A 107 -2.81 27.12 10.96
C LYS A 107 -1.94 26.65 9.79
N PHE A 108 -2.45 25.74 8.97
CA PHE A 108 -1.76 25.24 7.78
C PHE A 108 -1.40 26.34 6.79
N ARG A 109 -2.35 27.23 6.46
CA ARG A 109 -2.08 28.32 5.52
C ARG A 109 -0.96 29.26 5.97
N ARG A 110 -0.76 29.42 7.29
CA ARG A 110 0.32 30.24 7.84
C ARG A 110 1.70 29.60 7.65
N ASP A 111 1.77 28.28 7.74
CA ASP A 111 3.02 27.51 7.61
C ASP A 111 3.22 26.93 6.19
N LEU A 112 2.29 27.19 5.25
CA LEU A 112 2.30 26.72 3.87
C LEU A 112 3.63 26.95 3.13
N PRO A 113 4.33 28.10 3.24
CA PRO A 113 5.62 28.28 2.58
C PRO A 113 6.68 27.29 3.07
N VAL A 114 6.69 26.98 4.37
CA VAL A 114 7.61 26.02 4.97
C VAL A 114 7.25 24.60 4.52
N VAL A 115 5.95 24.28 4.54
CA VAL A 115 5.45 22.99 4.07
C VAL A 115 5.81 22.75 2.60
N LEU A 116 5.61 23.73 1.72
CA LEU A 116 5.96 23.64 0.30
C LEU A 116 7.46 23.49 0.09
N LEU A 117 8.28 24.22 0.86
CA LEU A 117 9.73 24.11 0.78
C LEU A 117 10.21 22.70 1.16
N LEU A 118 9.62 22.10 2.21
CA LEU A 118 9.96 20.75 2.64
C LEU A 118 9.45 19.71 1.64
N ALA A 119 8.18 19.80 1.22
CA ALA A 119 7.58 18.84 0.30
C ALA A 119 8.24 18.84 -1.08
N LEU A 120 8.58 20.01 -1.64
CA LEU A 120 9.23 20.10 -2.95
C LEU A 120 10.75 20.06 -2.85
N GLY A 121 11.33 21.00 -2.10
CA GLY A 121 12.78 21.14 -1.99
C GLY A 121 13.41 19.99 -1.23
N GLY A 122 12.83 19.61 -0.09
CA GLY A 122 13.28 18.47 0.69
C GLY A 122 13.21 17.16 -0.10
N SER A 123 12.08 16.91 -0.79
CA SER A 123 11.92 15.69 -1.60
C SER A 123 12.86 15.63 -2.80
N LEU A 124 13.10 16.75 -3.50
CA LEU A 124 14.09 16.82 -4.59
C LEU A 124 15.51 16.55 -4.09
N ILE A 125 15.89 17.15 -2.96
CA ILE A 125 17.20 16.92 -2.35
C ILE A 125 17.34 15.46 -1.92
N GLY A 126 16.32 14.91 -1.24
CA GLY A 126 16.28 13.51 -0.81
C GLY A 126 16.42 12.54 -1.99
N THR A 127 15.62 12.75 -3.02
CA THR A 127 15.68 11.99 -4.28
C THR A 127 17.08 12.06 -4.90
N GLY A 128 17.66 13.25 -5.02
CA GLY A 128 18.99 13.44 -5.58
C GLY A 128 20.09 12.75 -4.77
N LEU A 129 20.04 12.83 -3.43
CA LEU A 129 21.00 12.18 -2.53
C LEU A 129 20.91 10.66 -2.62
N VAL A 130 19.71 10.10 -2.58
CA VAL A 130 19.49 8.65 -2.70
C VAL A 130 19.91 8.17 -4.08
N ALA A 131 19.55 8.88 -5.15
CA ALA A 131 19.96 8.54 -6.50
C ALA A 131 21.49 8.54 -6.63
N TRP A 132 22.15 9.60 -6.16
CA TRP A 132 23.60 9.70 -6.18
C TRP A 132 24.26 8.55 -5.41
N GLY A 133 23.79 8.24 -4.21
CA GLY A 133 24.30 7.12 -3.42
C GLY A 133 24.11 5.78 -4.12
N THR A 134 22.93 5.55 -4.69
CA THR A 134 22.58 4.32 -5.42
C THR A 134 23.46 4.15 -6.66
N MET A 135 23.69 5.21 -7.44
CA MET A 135 24.62 5.17 -8.58
C MET A 135 26.03 4.80 -8.15
N ARG A 136 26.52 5.38 -7.04
CA ARG A 136 27.89 5.14 -6.56
C ARG A 136 28.08 3.74 -5.98
N LEU A 137 27.08 3.21 -5.30
CA LEU A 137 27.16 1.92 -4.62
C LEU A 137 26.83 0.74 -5.54
N LEU A 138 25.86 0.92 -6.44
CA LEU A 138 25.30 -0.17 -7.26
C LEU A 138 25.61 -0.03 -8.75
N GLY A 139 26.15 1.10 -9.21
CA GLY A 139 26.53 1.31 -10.61
C GLY A 139 25.33 1.38 -11.58
N VAL A 140 24.13 1.66 -11.08
CA VAL A 140 22.90 1.72 -11.87
C VAL A 140 22.82 3.00 -12.72
N PRO A 141 22.14 2.98 -13.88
CA PRO A 141 21.95 4.17 -14.71
C PRO A 141 21.16 5.26 -13.97
N LEU A 142 21.42 6.52 -14.32
CA LEU A 142 20.82 7.69 -13.69
C LEU A 142 19.29 7.61 -13.62
N ALA A 143 18.64 7.17 -14.69
CA ALA A 143 17.19 7.03 -14.72
C ALA A 143 16.68 6.08 -13.61
N ALA A 144 17.27 4.88 -13.50
CA ALA A 144 16.90 3.93 -12.45
C ALA A 144 17.21 4.46 -11.04
N ALA A 145 18.33 5.15 -10.88
CA ALA A 145 18.71 5.75 -9.60
C ALA A 145 17.75 6.88 -9.17
N LEU A 146 17.35 7.74 -10.11
CA LEU A 146 16.36 8.79 -9.86
C LEU A 146 14.98 8.22 -9.57
N THR A 147 14.55 7.17 -10.29
CA THR A 147 13.29 6.48 -10.00
C THR A 147 13.31 5.87 -8.59
N PHE A 148 14.41 5.20 -8.21
CA PHE A 148 14.56 4.66 -6.86
C PHE A 148 14.58 5.78 -5.81
N GLY A 149 15.31 6.86 -6.06
CA GLY A 149 15.35 8.03 -5.18
C GLY A 149 13.97 8.64 -4.96
N ALA A 150 13.19 8.82 -6.03
CA ALA A 150 11.84 9.36 -5.97
C ALA A 150 10.91 8.44 -5.17
N LEU A 151 11.01 7.13 -5.39
CA LEU A 151 10.22 6.13 -4.66
C LEU A 151 10.52 6.14 -3.15
N ILE A 152 11.77 6.32 -2.75
CA ILE A 152 12.20 6.34 -1.34
C ILE A 152 11.92 7.70 -0.67
N SER A 153 11.87 8.79 -1.45
CA SER A 153 11.63 10.14 -0.94
C SER A 153 10.15 10.41 -0.61
N ALA A 154 9.22 9.55 -1.04
CA ALA A 154 7.84 9.57 -0.58
C ALA A 154 7.79 9.19 0.92
N THR A 155 7.41 10.14 1.78
CA THR A 155 7.45 10.03 3.24
C THR A 155 6.04 9.85 3.82
N ASP A 156 5.86 8.81 4.64
CA ASP A 156 4.67 8.64 5.48
C ASP A 156 4.98 9.10 6.93
N PRO A 157 4.39 10.21 7.40
CA PRO A 157 4.66 10.80 8.69
C PRO A 157 3.83 10.14 9.78
N VAL A 158 2.86 9.26 9.49
CA VAL A 158 1.90 8.78 10.48
C VAL A 158 2.61 8.14 11.68
N ALA A 159 3.61 7.30 11.42
CA ALA A 159 4.41 6.68 12.47
C ALA A 159 5.25 7.72 13.24
N VAL A 160 5.88 8.66 12.53
CA VAL A 160 6.75 9.70 13.12
C VAL A 160 5.94 10.68 13.96
N VAL A 161 4.79 11.13 13.47
CA VAL A 161 3.86 12.03 14.16
C VAL A 161 3.28 11.37 15.39
N ALA A 162 2.87 10.10 15.30
CA ALA A 162 2.41 9.35 16.48
C ALA A 162 3.50 9.29 17.55
N PHE A 163 4.75 9.03 17.15
CA PHE A 163 5.89 9.03 18.04
C PHE A 163 6.20 10.43 18.60
N PHE A 164 6.20 11.49 17.79
CA PHE A 164 6.42 12.87 18.22
C PHE A 164 5.37 13.35 19.22
N ARG A 165 4.11 12.98 19.02
CA ARG A 165 3.03 13.25 19.98
C ARG A 165 3.30 12.56 21.32
N SER A 166 3.86 11.35 21.33
CA SER A 166 4.26 10.64 22.56
C SER A 166 5.41 11.33 23.30
N LEU A 167 6.28 12.05 22.56
CA LEU A 167 7.39 12.83 23.11
C LEU A 167 7.01 14.27 23.51
N GLY A 168 5.76 14.68 23.33
CA GLY A 168 5.30 16.03 23.69
C GLY A 168 5.76 17.14 22.73
N VAL A 169 6.04 16.81 21.48
CA VAL A 169 6.41 17.77 20.43
C VAL A 169 5.30 18.81 20.19
N SER A 170 5.68 20.04 19.81
CA SER A 170 4.73 21.13 19.55
C SER A 170 3.71 20.78 18.44
N LYS A 171 2.46 21.22 18.62
CA LYS A 171 1.37 21.04 17.63
C LYS A 171 1.72 21.63 16.26
N ARG A 172 2.56 22.68 16.22
CA ARG A 172 3.01 23.29 14.97
C ARG A 172 3.92 22.36 14.18
N LEU A 173 4.87 21.69 14.84
CA LEU A 173 5.79 20.77 14.13
C LEU A 173 5.03 19.55 13.60
N ALA A 174 4.10 18.99 14.39
CA ALA A 174 3.22 17.93 13.92
C ALA A 174 2.43 18.35 12.68
N LEU A 175 1.86 19.57 12.69
CA LEU A 175 1.11 20.11 11.55
C LEU A 175 1.99 20.32 10.30
N ILE A 176 3.23 20.79 10.47
CA ILE A 176 4.16 20.97 9.34
C ILE A 176 4.50 19.62 8.70
N VAL A 177 4.78 18.61 9.51
CA VAL A 177 5.16 17.27 9.05
C VAL A 177 3.96 16.54 8.42
N GLU A 178 2.76 16.63 9.01
CA GLU A 178 1.52 16.14 8.39
C GLU A 178 1.26 16.84 7.05
N GLY A 179 1.45 18.16 7.01
CA GLY A 179 1.28 18.96 5.81
C GLY A 179 2.27 18.63 4.69
N GLU A 180 3.54 18.39 5.02
CA GLU A 180 4.59 18.02 4.07
C GLU A 180 4.21 16.74 3.35
N SER A 181 3.85 15.70 4.11
CA SER A 181 3.44 14.42 3.56
C SER A 181 2.19 14.52 2.72
N LEU A 182 1.17 15.29 3.15
CA LEU A 182 -0.04 15.43 2.33
C LEU A 182 0.24 16.02 0.95
N LEU A 183 1.18 16.97 0.87
CA LEU A 183 1.62 17.49 -0.42
C LEU A 183 2.51 16.49 -1.17
N ASN A 184 3.39 15.77 -0.47
CA ASN A 184 4.27 14.77 -1.06
C ASN A 184 3.47 13.59 -1.67
N ASP A 185 2.45 13.08 -0.97
CA ASP A 185 1.53 12.04 -1.44
C ASP A 185 0.78 12.51 -2.69
N GLY A 186 0.30 13.77 -2.69
CA GLY A 186 -0.35 14.36 -3.85
C GLY A 186 0.58 14.50 -5.07
N LEU A 187 1.86 14.84 -4.84
CA LEU A 187 2.86 14.96 -5.90
C LEU A 187 3.30 13.60 -6.45
N ALA A 188 3.38 12.57 -5.61
CA ALA A 188 3.83 11.23 -6.02
C ALA A 188 2.83 10.51 -6.95
N ILE A 189 1.57 10.93 -6.97
CA ILE A 189 0.51 10.38 -7.85
C ILE A 189 0.62 10.93 -9.29
N VAL A 190 1.22 12.12 -9.47
CA VAL A 190 1.32 12.82 -10.76
C VAL A 190 2.61 12.42 -11.50
#